data_AF-A0AAV6BF07-F1
#
_entry.id   AF-A0AAV6BF07-F1
#
_cell.length_a   1.000
_cell.length_b   1.000
_cell.length_c   1.000
_cell.angle_alpha   90.00
_cell.angle_beta   90.00
_cell.angle_gamma   90.00
#
_symmetry.space_group_name_H-M   'P 1'
#
loop_
_entity.id
_entity.type
_entity.pdbx_description
1 polymer ?
#
loop_
_entity_poly.entity_id
_entity_poly.type
_entity_poly.pdbx_seq_one_letter_code
_entity_poly.pdbx_strand_id
1 'polypeptide(L)'
;VRDFWVNEYEQYFWRLRAEAIAPIQNKVGAFLAHPVLNRILTQPRSHFSLREIMDGGQILLVNLAKGRLGEDAAALLGALLVAHLGLAGLNRTDTPEENRRDFFLYLDEFHAFTTLALAQMLSELRKYHVGLVLAHQYLTQLDPQVLDAVLGNVGTLVCFRIGPADAEILGREFYPLLSPVDLTHLPNHRIYLRLMIDGVVSLPFSAETVIGSELSA
;
A
#
# COMPACT_ATOMS: atom_id res chain seq x y z
N VAL A 1 -7.98 -25.11 -5.94
CA VAL A 1 -6.68 -24.95 -6.65
C VAL A 1 -6.09 -26.29 -7.09
N ARG A 2 -5.76 -27.23 -6.20
CA ARG A 2 -5.25 -28.56 -6.61
C ARG A 2 -6.23 -29.30 -7.54
N ASP A 3 -7.51 -29.25 -7.20
CA ASP A 3 -8.57 -29.90 -7.97
C ASP A 3 -8.69 -29.34 -9.40
N PHE A 4 -8.70 -28.01 -9.56
CA PHE A 4 -8.62 -27.35 -10.85
C PHE A 4 -7.44 -27.86 -11.71
N TRP A 5 -6.23 -27.89 -11.15
CA TRP A 5 -5.04 -28.29 -11.93
C TRP A 5 -5.01 -29.78 -12.28
N VAL A 6 -5.53 -30.65 -11.41
CA VAL A 6 -5.45 -32.10 -11.57
C VAL A 6 -6.65 -32.64 -12.37
N ASN A 7 -7.84 -32.12 -12.13
CA ASN A 7 -9.10 -32.69 -12.61
C ASN A 7 -9.75 -31.84 -13.71
N GLU A 8 -9.72 -30.51 -13.64
CA GLU A 8 -10.41 -29.66 -14.63
C GLU A 8 -9.49 -29.28 -15.80
N TYR A 9 -8.30 -28.75 -15.51
CA TYR A 9 -7.35 -28.25 -16.50
C TYR A 9 -6.85 -29.36 -17.43
N GLU A 10 -6.64 -30.57 -16.91
CA GLU A 10 -6.25 -31.74 -17.71
C GLU A 10 -7.32 -32.14 -18.75
N GLN A 11 -8.60 -31.85 -18.48
CA GLN A 11 -9.72 -32.19 -19.36
C GLN A 11 -9.93 -31.18 -20.50
N TYR A 12 -9.31 -30.00 -20.42
CA TYR A 12 -9.44 -28.97 -21.46
C TYR A 12 -8.75 -29.39 -22.76
N PHE A 13 -9.31 -28.95 -23.89
CA PHE A 13 -8.66 -29.13 -25.18
C PHE A 13 -7.33 -28.36 -25.23
N TRP A 14 -6.31 -28.90 -25.90
CA TRP A 14 -4.93 -28.37 -25.84
C TRP A 14 -4.80 -26.87 -26.15
N ARG A 15 -5.62 -26.33 -27.06
CA ARG A 15 -5.67 -24.89 -27.39
C ARG A 15 -6.17 -24.06 -26.22
N LEU A 16 -7.29 -24.49 -25.62
CA LEU A 16 -7.87 -23.83 -24.47
C LEU A 16 -6.94 -23.89 -23.26
N ARG A 17 -6.20 -25.00 -23.10
CA ARG A 17 -5.15 -25.11 -22.08
C ARG A 17 -4.05 -24.07 -22.27
N ALA A 18 -3.52 -23.96 -23.48
CA ALA A 18 -2.48 -22.99 -23.83
C ALA A 18 -2.95 -21.54 -23.63
N GLU A 19 -4.17 -21.21 -24.07
CA GLU A 19 -4.76 -19.89 -23.89
C GLU A 19 -5.03 -19.57 -22.41
N ALA A 20 -5.50 -20.54 -21.62
CA ALA A 20 -5.79 -20.35 -20.21
C ALA A 20 -4.53 -20.09 -19.37
N ILE A 21 -3.39 -20.74 -19.70
CA ILE A 21 -2.14 -20.55 -18.96
C ILE A 21 -1.26 -19.43 -19.49
N ALA A 22 -1.44 -19.00 -20.75
CA ALA A 22 -0.58 -18.00 -21.37
C ALA A 22 -0.46 -16.70 -20.55
N PRO A 23 -1.55 -16.12 -19.98
CA PRO A 23 -1.43 -14.93 -19.13
C PRO A 23 -0.59 -15.18 -17.87
N ILE A 24 -0.76 -16.34 -17.24
CA ILE A 24 -0.01 -16.74 -16.03
C ILE A 24 1.47 -16.96 -16.40
N GLN A 25 1.75 -17.68 -17.48
CA GLN A 25 3.11 -17.90 -17.97
C GLN A 25 3.81 -16.61 -18.37
N ASN A 26 3.12 -15.67 -19.02
CA ASN A 26 3.70 -14.39 -19.38
C ASN A 26 4.11 -13.60 -18.15
N LYS A 27 3.26 -13.57 -17.11
CA LYS A 27 3.59 -12.91 -15.85
C LYS A 27 4.72 -13.63 -15.11
N VAL A 28 4.55 -14.92 -14.81
CA VAL A 28 5.55 -15.72 -14.08
C VAL A 28 6.89 -15.77 -14.82
N GLY A 29 6.87 -15.90 -16.14
CA GLY A 29 8.04 -15.92 -17.01
C GLY A 29 8.81 -14.60 -16.99
N ALA A 30 8.11 -13.46 -17.06
CA ALA A 30 8.74 -12.14 -16.91
C ALA A 30 9.44 -12.00 -15.55
N PHE A 31 8.90 -12.60 -14.48
CA PHE A 31 9.51 -12.56 -13.15
C PHE A 31 10.74 -13.44 -13.01
N LEU A 32 10.67 -14.68 -13.50
CA LEU A 32 11.81 -15.60 -13.48
C LEU A 32 12.95 -15.13 -14.41
N ALA A 33 12.63 -14.32 -15.42
CA ALA A 33 13.63 -13.69 -16.27
C ALA A 33 14.44 -12.62 -15.53
N HIS A 34 13.85 -11.93 -14.53
CA HIS A 34 14.57 -10.91 -13.78
C HIS A 34 15.47 -11.55 -12.69
N PRO A 35 16.81 -11.42 -12.74
CA PRO A 35 17.72 -12.17 -11.87
C PRO A 35 17.56 -11.90 -10.37
N VAL A 36 17.05 -10.73 -9.99
CA VAL A 36 16.77 -10.38 -8.59
C VAL A 36 15.49 -11.05 -8.12
N LEU A 37 14.42 -11.01 -8.92
CA LEU A 37 13.13 -11.61 -8.53
C LEU A 37 13.24 -13.12 -8.52
N ASN A 38 13.89 -13.71 -9.52
CA ASN A 38 14.18 -15.13 -9.55
C ASN A 38 14.92 -15.56 -8.27
N ARG A 39 15.96 -14.82 -7.84
CA ARG A 39 16.66 -15.10 -6.59
C ARG A 39 15.77 -14.99 -5.35
N ILE A 40 14.93 -13.98 -5.25
CA ILE A 40 14.00 -13.81 -4.12
C ILE A 40 12.99 -14.96 -4.06
N LEU A 41 12.45 -15.39 -5.21
CA LEU A 41 11.34 -16.34 -5.28
C LEU A 41 11.77 -17.82 -5.28
N THR A 42 12.96 -18.15 -5.78
CA THR A 42 13.38 -19.55 -5.98
C THR A 42 14.43 -20.03 -4.99
N GLN A 43 15.04 -19.14 -4.20
CA GLN A 43 16.05 -19.57 -3.24
C GLN A 43 15.40 -20.31 -2.06
N PRO A 44 15.81 -21.57 -1.77
CA PRO A 44 15.18 -22.42 -0.76
C PRO A 44 15.52 -22.01 0.69
N ARG A 45 16.41 -21.04 0.89
CA ARG A 45 16.80 -20.53 2.21
C ARG A 45 16.91 -19.02 2.17
N SER A 46 15.92 -18.34 2.75
CA SER A 46 16.16 -17.04 3.33
C SER A 46 15.73 -17.09 4.79
N HIS A 47 16.54 -16.55 5.69
CA HIS A 47 16.15 -16.26 7.07
C HIS A 47 15.29 -14.98 7.14
N PHE A 48 14.66 -14.58 6.03
CA PHE A 48 13.90 -13.35 5.94
C PHE A 48 12.47 -13.59 6.39
N SER A 49 12.20 -13.26 7.66
CA SER A 49 10.87 -13.34 8.24
C SER A 49 10.33 -11.93 8.47
N LEU A 50 9.30 -11.55 7.72
CA LEU A 50 8.59 -10.28 7.94
C LEU A 50 7.99 -10.22 9.34
N ARG A 51 7.60 -11.37 9.90
CA ARG A 51 7.06 -11.46 11.25
C ARG A 51 8.13 -11.12 12.29
N GLU A 52 9.33 -11.67 12.15
CA GLU A 52 10.46 -11.35 13.04
C GLU A 52 10.87 -9.88 12.93
N ILE A 53 10.84 -9.31 11.72
CA ILE A 53 11.09 -7.88 11.50
C ILE A 53 10.08 -7.02 12.25
N MET A 54 8.77 -7.33 12.13
CA MET A 54 7.70 -6.61 12.81
C MET A 54 7.83 -6.70 14.33
N ASP A 55 7.95 -7.91 14.87
CA ASP A 55 7.98 -8.13 16.32
C ASP A 55 9.32 -7.71 16.95
N GLY A 56 10.41 -7.78 16.19
CA GLY A 56 11.73 -7.28 16.57
C GLY A 56 11.83 -5.76 16.58
N GLY A 57 10.87 -5.04 15.98
CA GLY A 57 10.92 -3.58 15.82
C GLY A 57 12.02 -3.13 14.87
N GLN A 58 12.34 -3.94 13.87
CA GLN A 58 13.36 -3.64 12.86
C GLN A 58 12.80 -2.72 11.77
N ILE A 59 13.70 -1.99 11.10
CA ILE A 59 13.35 -1.15 9.96
C ILE A 59 13.59 -1.93 8.67
N LEU A 60 12.54 -2.12 7.87
CA LEU A 60 12.62 -2.72 6.54
C LEU A 60 12.54 -1.62 5.48
N LEU A 61 13.62 -1.46 4.70
CA LEU A 61 13.66 -0.56 3.55
C LEU A 61 13.57 -1.37 2.26
N VAL A 62 12.55 -1.08 1.45
CA VAL A 62 12.32 -1.75 0.17
C VAL A 62 12.52 -0.76 -0.96
N ASN A 63 13.53 -0.99 -1.80
CA ASN A 63 13.77 -0.18 -2.98
C ASN A 63 13.10 -0.81 -4.22
N LEU A 64 11.96 -0.24 -4.63
CA LEU A 64 11.19 -0.65 -5.82
C LEU A 64 11.40 0.28 -7.01
N ALA A 65 12.58 0.91 -7.14
CA ALA A 65 12.86 1.83 -8.23
C ALA A 65 12.62 1.18 -9.61
N LYS A 66 11.56 1.65 -10.30
CA LYS A 66 11.12 1.14 -11.61
C LYS A 66 12.24 1.17 -12.66
N GLY A 67 13.11 2.19 -12.62
CA GLY A 67 14.24 2.30 -13.57
C GLY A 67 15.28 1.18 -13.45
N ARG A 68 15.36 0.50 -12.29
CA ARG A 68 16.29 -0.62 -12.07
C ARG A 68 15.64 -1.98 -12.23
N LEU A 69 14.40 -2.13 -11.74
CA LEU A 69 13.69 -3.41 -11.72
C LEU A 69 12.82 -3.65 -12.96
N GLY A 70 12.45 -2.58 -13.67
CA GLY A 70 11.32 -2.60 -14.60
C GLY A 70 10.00 -2.38 -13.88
N GLU A 71 9.02 -1.82 -14.59
CA GLU A 71 7.72 -1.43 -14.02
C GLU A 71 6.93 -2.64 -13.51
N ASP A 72 6.72 -3.66 -14.35
CA ASP A 72 5.93 -4.84 -14.00
C ASP A 72 6.54 -5.63 -12.82
N ALA A 73 7.87 -5.74 -12.81
CA ALA A 73 8.62 -6.43 -11.78
C ALA A 73 8.55 -5.69 -10.44
N ALA A 74 8.66 -4.35 -10.45
CA ALA A 74 8.51 -3.52 -9.25
C ALA A 74 7.07 -3.60 -8.70
N ALA A 75 6.07 -3.49 -9.57
CA ALA A 75 4.65 -3.58 -9.20
C ALA A 75 4.32 -4.93 -8.56
N LEU A 76 4.75 -6.04 -9.16
CA LEU A 76 4.51 -7.37 -8.57
C LEU A 76 5.24 -7.53 -7.24
N LEU A 77 6.54 -7.21 -7.18
CA LEU A 77 7.32 -7.38 -5.95
C LEU A 77 6.71 -6.56 -4.81
N GLY A 78 6.31 -5.32 -5.09
CA GLY A 78 5.60 -4.48 -4.12
C GLY A 78 4.29 -5.10 -3.68
N ALA A 79 3.43 -5.53 -4.61
CA ALA A 79 2.15 -6.16 -4.28
C ALA A 79 2.33 -7.44 -3.43
N LEU A 80 3.31 -8.29 -3.76
CA LEU A 80 3.64 -9.49 -2.98
C LEU A 80 4.12 -9.11 -1.58
N LEU A 81 5.03 -8.14 -1.45
CA LEU A 81 5.53 -7.70 -0.15
C LEU A 81 4.43 -7.12 0.72
N VAL A 82 3.55 -6.26 0.18
CA VAL A 82 2.43 -5.68 0.93
C VAL A 82 1.44 -6.77 1.35
N ALA A 83 1.13 -7.72 0.48
CA ALA A 83 0.28 -8.86 0.84
C ALA A 83 0.89 -9.73 1.95
N HIS A 84 2.18 -10.05 1.85
CA HIS A 84 2.89 -10.83 2.87
C HIS A 84 3.04 -10.08 4.19
N LEU A 85 3.26 -8.77 4.17
CA LEU A 85 3.25 -7.92 5.36
C LEU A 85 1.86 -7.92 6.01
N GLY A 86 0.80 -7.83 5.21
CA GLY A 86 -0.58 -7.91 5.72
C GLY A 86 -0.85 -9.26 6.39
N LEU A 87 -0.49 -10.36 5.76
CA LEU A 87 -0.60 -11.69 6.36
C LEU A 87 0.25 -11.84 7.62
N ALA A 88 1.48 -11.30 7.64
CA ALA A 88 2.34 -11.30 8.82
C ALA A 88 1.70 -10.54 9.99
N GLY A 89 1.06 -9.40 9.71
CA GLY A 89 0.28 -8.63 10.68
C GLY A 89 -0.92 -9.39 11.22
N LEU A 90 -1.75 -9.99 10.35
CA LEU A 90 -2.89 -10.82 10.77
C LEU A 90 -2.46 -12.03 11.61
N ASN A 91 -1.29 -12.61 11.33
CA ASN A 91 -0.76 -13.73 12.10
C ASN A 91 -0.36 -13.35 13.54
N ARG A 92 -0.32 -12.05 13.91
CA ARG A 92 -0.04 -11.58 15.28
C ARG A 92 -1.18 -11.85 16.26
N THR A 93 -2.22 -12.56 15.83
CA THR A 93 -3.29 -13.11 16.68
C THR A 93 -2.75 -13.98 17.83
N ASP A 94 -1.62 -14.66 17.62
CA ASP A 94 -0.93 -15.49 18.63
C ASP A 94 -0.14 -14.68 19.68
N THR A 95 0.04 -13.38 19.46
CA THR A 95 0.73 -12.47 20.40
C THR A 95 -0.32 -11.66 21.17
N PRO A 96 -0.27 -11.66 22.52
CA PRO A 96 -1.14 -10.80 23.34
C PRO A 96 -1.01 -9.34 22.94
N GLU A 97 -2.13 -8.60 22.95
CA GLU A 97 -2.19 -7.21 22.47
C GLU A 97 -1.17 -6.30 23.16
N GLU A 98 -1.00 -6.41 24.49
CA GLU A 98 -0.01 -5.65 25.26
C GLU A 98 1.47 -5.88 24.84
N ASN A 99 1.76 -7.00 24.17
CA ASN A 99 3.10 -7.37 23.73
C ASN A 99 3.33 -7.08 22.24
N ARG A 100 2.30 -6.65 21.50
CA ARG A 100 2.43 -6.30 20.09
C ARG A 100 3.15 -4.96 19.97
N ARG A 101 4.31 -4.97 19.33
CA ARG A 101 5.01 -3.73 18.98
C ARG A 101 4.35 -3.06 17.78
N ASP A 102 4.22 -1.74 17.83
CA ASP A 102 3.74 -0.96 16.71
C ASP A 102 4.69 -1.09 15.51
N PHE A 103 4.12 -1.32 14.33
CA PHE A 103 4.85 -1.38 13.07
C PHE A 103 4.13 -0.55 12.01
N PHE A 104 4.82 0.37 11.37
CA PHE A 104 4.23 1.29 10.39
C PHE A 104 4.68 0.96 8.98
N LEU A 105 3.73 0.78 8.06
CA LEU A 105 4.02 0.63 6.63
C LEU A 105 3.83 1.98 5.96
N TYR A 106 4.90 2.47 5.35
CA TYR A 106 4.90 3.65 4.51
C TYR A 106 4.87 3.20 3.04
N LEU A 107 3.76 3.45 2.37
CA LEU A 107 3.55 3.07 0.98
C LEU A 107 3.50 4.34 0.13
N ASP A 108 4.64 4.64 -0.49
CA ASP A 108 4.70 5.63 -1.56
C ASP A 108 4.10 5.04 -2.85
N GLU A 109 3.42 5.88 -3.61
CA GLU A 109 2.67 5.49 -4.81
C GLU A 109 1.77 4.26 -4.59
N PHE A 110 0.97 4.27 -3.52
CA PHE A 110 0.26 3.08 -3.06
C PHE A 110 -0.65 2.42 -4.11
N HIS A 111 -1.17 3.19 -5.07
CA HIS A 111 -1.95 2.72 -6.21
C HIS A 111 -1.21 1.65 -7.05
N ALA A 112 0.12 1.69 -7.08
CA ALA A 112 0.92 0.76 -7.88
C ALA A 112 0.92 -0.68 -7.35
N PHE A 113 0.55 -0.87 -6.07
CA PHE A 113 0.71 -2.16 -5.38
C PHE A 113 -0.59 -2.70 -4.77
N THR A 114 -1.69 -1.94 -4.84
CA THR A 114 -2.89 -2.21 -4.02
C THR A 114 -4.08 -2.64 -4.85
N THR A 115 -4.81 -3.65 -4.36
CA THR A 115 -6.13 -4.06 -4.83
C THR A 115 -7.17 -3.75 -3.75
N LEU A 116 -8.46 -3.80 -4.07
CA LEU A 116 -9.52 -3.58 -3.06
C LEU A 116 -9.39 -4.49 -1.84
N ALA A 117 -9.16 -5.79 -2.07
CA ALA A 117 -8.96 -6.75 -0.99
C ALA A 117 -7.74 -6.41 -0.13
N LEU A 118 -6.68 -5.89 -0.76
CA LEU A 118 -5.50 -5.45 -0.04
C LEU A 118 -5.80 -4.19 0.79
N ALA A 119 -6.49 -3.19 0.25
CA ALA A 119 -6.89 -1.99 0.97
C ALA A 119 -7.77 -2.30 2.20
N GLN A 120 -8.71 -3.24 2.04
CA GLN A 120 -9.56 -3.70 3.15
C GLN A 120 -8.75 -4.45 4.22
N MET A 121 -7.94 -5.43 3.81
CA MET A 121 -7.06 -6.15 4.74
C MET A 121 -6.17 -5.19 5.52
N LEU A 122 -5.52 -4.26 4.81
CA LEU A 122 -4.68 -3.23 5.37
C LEU A 122 -5.44 -2.37 6.41
N SER A 123 -6.68 -2.00 6.14
CA SER A 123 -7.51 -1.23 7.08
C SER A 123 -7.82 -1.98 8.38
N GLU A 124 -7.86 -3.32 8.36
CA GLU A 124 -8.10 -4.15 9.56
C GLU A 124 -6.85 -4.34 10.43
N LEU A 125 -5.66 -4.10 9.87
CA LEU A 125 -4.37 -4.34 10.52
C LEU A 125 -4.12 -3.47 11.76
N ARG A 126 -4.87 -2.38 11.93
CA ARG A 126 -4.80 -1.53 13.13
C ARG A 126 -5.01 -2.34 14.42
N LYS A 127 -5.90 -3.35 14.41
CA LYS A 127 -6.14 -4.25 15.56
C LYS A 127 -4.91 -5.10 15.95
N TYR A 128 -3.94 -5.18 15.04
CA TYR A 128 -2.71 -5.95 15.18
C TYR A 128 -1.48 -5.04 15.36
N HIS A 129 -1.68 -3.78 15.77
CA HIS A 129 -0.61 -2.79 15.95
C HIS A 129 0.21 -2.58 14.67
N VAL A 130 -0.45 -2.63 13.52
CA VAL A 130 0.16 -2.33 12.23
C VAL A 130 -0.54 -1.11 11.64
N GLY A 131 0.18 0.02 11.64
CA GLY A 131 -0.28 1.30 11.14
C GLY A 131 0.11 1.53 9.68
N LEU A 132 -0.66 2.35 8.98
CA LEU A 132 -0.44 2.62 7.56
C LEU A 132 -0.30 4.10 7.29
N VAL A 133 0.64 4.43 6.42
CA VAL A 133 0.85 5.76 5.87
C VAL A 133 0.90 5.61 4.37
N LEU A 134 -0.15 6.09 3.70
CA LEU A 134 -0.31 5.99 2.25
C LEU A 134 -0.03 7.35 1.62
N ALA A 135 0.85 7.41 0.64
CA ALA A 135 1.13 8.61 -0.14
C ALA A 135 0.72 8.41 -1.59
N HIS A 136 0.11 9.45 -2.17
CA HIS A 136 -0.37 9.42 -3.55
C HIS A 136 -0.49 10.83 -4.15
N GLN A 137 -0.29 10.93 -5.46
CA GLN A 137 -0.32 12.20 -6.18
C GLN A 137 -1.67 12.51 -6.83
N TYR A 138 -2.36 11.50 -7.37
CA TYR A 138 -3.58 11.69 -8.17
C TYR A 138 -4.66 10.70 -7.78
N LEU A 139 -5.68 11.12 -7.03
CA LEU A 139 -6.72 10.20 -6.54
C LEU A 139 -7.45 9.47 -7.68
N THR A 140 -7.53 10.10 -8.85
CA THR A 140 -8.09 9.51 -10.07
C THR A 140 -7.35 8.25 -10.58
N GLN A 141 -6.12 7.97 -10.12
CA GLN A 141 -5.42 6.72 -10.45
C GLN A 141 -5.89 5.53 -9.62
N LEU A 142 -6.65 5.78 -8.55
CA LEU A 142 -7.22 4.73 -7.72
C LEU A 142 -8.54 4.25 -8.28
N ASP A 143 -8.78 2.95 -8.16
CA ASP A 143 -10.11 2.42 -8.32
C ASP A 143 -11.05 3.11 -7.30
N PRO A 144 -12.25 3.58 -7.71
CA PRO A 144 -13.17 4.26 -6.81
C PRO A 144 -13.48 3.47 -5.53
N GLN A 145 -13.57 2.14 -5.61
CA GLN A 145 -13.82 1.30 -4.44
C GLN A 145 -12.64 1.29 -3.47
N VAL A 146 -11.41 1.34 -4.01
CA VAL A 146 -10.18 1.46 -3.19
C VAL A 146 -10.13 2.82 -2.52
N LEU A 147 -10.43 3.89 -3.27
CA LEU A 147 -10.47 5.26 -2.75
C LEU A 147 -11.48 5.40 -1.61
N ASP A 148 -12.71 4.92 -1.81
CA ASP A 148 -13.76 4.96 -0.79
C ASP A 148 -13.37 4.16 0.46
N ALA A 149 -12.78 2.97 0.26
CA ALA A 149 -12.30 2.14 1.38
C ALA A 149 -11.19 2.83 2.17
N VAL A 150 -10.25 3.51 1.48
CA VAL A 150 -9.17 4.26 2.14
C VAL A 150 -9.75 5.46 2.90
N LEU A 151 -10.53 6.32 2.24
CA LEU A 151 -11.09 7.53 2.85
C LEU A 151 -11.99 7.20 4.04
N GLY A 152 -12.75 6.11 3.98
CA GLY A 152 -13.60 5.65 5.08
C GLY A 152 -12.84 5.14 6.31
N ASN A 153 -11.56 4.76 6.18
CA ASN A 153 -10.76 4.19 7.28
C ASN A 153 -9.62 5.12 7.76
N VAL A 154 -9.27 6.16 7.00
CA VAL A 154 -8.20 7.09 7.40
C VAL A 154 -8.67 8.08 8.46
N GLY A 155 -8.12 7.94 9.66
CA GLY A 155 -8.35 8.88 10.76
C GLY A 155 -7.61 10.21 10.59
N THR A 156 -6.42 10.17 9.99
CA THR A 156 -5.59 11.33 9.73
C THR A 156 -5.44 11.51 8.23
N LEU A 157 -5.69 12.72 7.73
CA LEU A 157 -5.54 13.08 6.33
C LEU A 157 -4.67 14.33 6.25
N VAL A 158 -3.63 14.27 5.42
CA VAL A 158 -2.72 15.39 5.14
C VAL A 158 -2.78 15.66 3.64
N CYS A 159 -3.17 16.88 3.29
CA CYS A 159 -3.33 17.35 1.91
C CYS A 159 -2.32 18.44 1.62
N PHE A 160 -1.48 18.19 0.61
CA PHE A 160 -0.65 19.21 -0.03
C PHE A 160 -1.45 19.94 -1.11
N ARG A 161 -0.81 20.81 -1.89
CA ARG A 161 -1.44 21.36 -3.09
C ARG A 161 -1.80 20.23 -4.06
N ILE A 162 -3.07 20.19 -4.47
CA ILE A 162 -3.59 19.20 -5.42
C ILE A 162 -4.28 19.89 -6.61
N GLY A 163 -4.55 19.11 -7.66
CA GLY A 163 -5.28 19.60 -8.84
C GLY A 163 -6.78 19.77 -8.60
N PRO A 164 -7.50 20.51 -9.46
CA PRO A 164 -8.93 20.76 -9.29
C PRO A 164 -9.80 19.49 -9.20
N ALA A 165 -9.48 18.45 -10.00
CA ALA A 165 -10.24 17.20 -10.00
C ALA A 165 -10.17 16.47 -8.63
N ASP A 166 -8.98 16.38 -8.04
CA ASP A 166 -8.80 15.75 -6.73
C ASP A 166 -9.35 16.64 -5.61
N ALA A 167 -9.32 17.98 -5.78
CA ALA A 167 -9.85 18.92 -4.81
C ALA A 167 -11.37 18.82 -4.64
N GLU A 168 -12.11 18.52 -5.71
CA GLU A 168 -13.56 18.26 -5.62
C GLU A 168 -13.89 17.01 -4.80
N ILE A 169 -13.00 16.01 -4.82
CA ILE A 169 -13.13 14.77 -4.05
C ILE A 169 -12.75 15.04 -2.60
N LEU A 170 -11.53 15.53 -2.35
CA LEU A 170 -10.99 15.74 -1.00
C LEU A 170 -11.62 16.91 -0.26
N GLY A 171 -12.17 17.91 -0.96
CA GLY A 171 -12.81 19.06 -0.33
C GLY A 171 -13.94 18.67 0.64
N ARG A 172 -14.59 17.53 0.40
CA ARG A 172 -15.62 16.97 1.28
C ARG A 172 -15.08 16.59 2.66
N GLU A 173 -13.84 16.13 2.72
CA GLU A 173 -13.16 15.74 3.97
C GLU A 173 -12.77 16.95 4.84
N PHE A 174 -12.75 18.15 4.24
CA PHE A 174 -12.38 19.39 4.92
C PHE A 174 -13.55 20.38 5.08
N TYR A 175 -14.74 19.99 4.63
CA TYR A 175 -15.96 20.77 4.81
C TYR A 175 -16.34 20.88 6.31
N PRO A 176 -16.87 22.01 6.79
CA PRO A 176 -17.20 23.25 6.07
C PRO A 176 -16.07 24.30 6.05
N LEU A 177 -14.93 24.02 6.68
CA LEU A 177 -13.92 25.04 6.94
C LEU A 177 -13.07 25.39 5.72
N LEU A 178 -12.87 24.43 4.82
CA LEU A 178 -12.09 24.62 3.60
C LEU A 178 -12.91 24.24 2.38
N SER A 179 -12.71 24.98 1.30
CA SER A 179 -13.28 24.70 -0.01
C SER A 179 -12.28 23.97 -0.91
N PRO A 180 -12.73 23.31 -2.00
CA PRO A 180 -11.84 22.77 -3.02
C PRO A 180 -10.84 23.80 -3.57
N VAL A 181 -11.25 25.08 -3.67
CA VAL A 181 -10.38 26.16 -4.16
C VAL A 181 -9.19 26.37 -3.24
N ASP A 182 -9.38 26.25 -1.93
CA ASP A 182 -8.29 26.40 -0.95
C ASP A 182 -7.22 25.31 -1.14
N LEU A 183 -7.63 24.08 -1.45
CA LEU A 183 -6.71 22.95 -1.68
C LEU A 183 -5.85 23.13 -2.94
N THR A 184 -6.36 23.85 -3.95
CA THR A 184 -5.64 24.09 -5.21
C THR A 184 -4.66 25.27 -5.13
N HIS A 185 -4.90 26.24 -4.24
CA HIS A 185 -4.07 27.45 -4.10
C HIS A 185 -3.00 27.35 -3.01
N LEU A 186 -2.81 26.17 -2.42
CA LEU A 186 -1.86 25.97 -1.34
C LEU A 186 -0.42 26.31 -1.77
N PRO A 187 0.33 27.13 -1.01
CA PRO A 187 1.75 27.33 -1.26
C PRO A 187 2.55 26.04 -1.09
N ASN A 188 3.73 25.98 -1.71
CA ASN A 188 4.67 24.88 -1.44
C ASN A 188 5.01 24.82 0.05
N HIS A 189 5.24 23.62 0.57
CA HIS A 189 5.59 23.37 1.99
C HIS A 189 4.50 23.75 2.99
N ARG A 190 3.28 24.03 2.54
CA ARG A 190 2.11 24.10 3.41
C ARG A 190 1.27 22.86 3.23
N ILE A 191 0.46 22.56 4.23
CA ILE A 191 -0.51 21.47 4.23
C ILE A 191 -1.80 21.90 4.90
N TYR A 192 -2.90 21.30 4.47
CA TYR A 192 -4.11 21.19 5.28
C TYR A 192 -4.22 19.78 5.83
N LEU A 193 -4.69 19.65 7.06
CA LEU A 193 -4.81 18.36 7.70
C LEU A 193 -6.00 18.28 8.65
N ARG A 194 -6.49 17.06 8.81
CA ARG A 194 -7.33 16.64 9.94
C ARG A 194 -6.63 15.49 10.64
N LEU A 195 -6.61 15.50 11.97
CA LEU A 195 -5.95 14.49 12.77
C LEU A 195 -6.98 13.64 13.52
N MET A 196 -6.67 12.36 13.70
CA MET A 196 -7.33 11.54 14.71
C MET A 196 -6.57 11.70 16.04
N ILE A 197 -7.17 12.39 17.00
CA ILE A 197 -6.60 12.63 18.34
C ILE A 197 -7.51 11.95 19.36
N ASP A 198 -6.98 10.99 20.10
CA ASP A 198 -7.71 10.24 21.13
C ASP A 198 -9.07 9.68 20.66
N GLY A 199 -9.14 9.24 19.40
CA GLY A 199 -10.35 8.69 18.79
C GLY A 199 -11.34 9.72 18.25
N VAL A 200 -10.99 11.01 18.29
CA VAL A 200 -11.81 12.11 17.76
C VAL A 200 -11.09 12.74 16.56
N VAL A 201 -11.83 12.96 15.47
CA VAL A 201 -11.32 13.69 14.31
C VAL A 201 -11.32 15.18 14.63
N SER A 202 -10.16 15.83 14.50
CA SER A 202 -10.02 17.26 14.68
C SER A 202 -10.76 18.04 13.60
N LEU A 203 -11.07 19.31 13.89
CA LEU A 203 -11.38 20.25 12.81
C LEU A 203 -10.18 20.35 11.84
N PRO A 204 -10.42 20.57 10.54
CA PRO A 204 -9.37 20.94 9.60
C PRO A 204 -8.57 22.16 10.05
N PHE A 205 -7.25 22.09 9.88
CA PHE A 205 -6.35 23.23 10.11
C PHE A 205 -5.16 23.20 9.14
N SER A 206 -4.44 24.32 9.04
CA SER A 206 -3.23 24.43 8.23
C SER A 206 -1.97 24.22 9.06
N ALA A 207 -0.93 23.72 8.42
CA ALA A 207 0.42 23.66 8.99
C ALA A 207 1.48 23.91 7.91
N GLU A 208 2.71 24.14 8.36
CA GLU A 208 3.90 24.29 7.52
C GLU A 208 4.82 23.07 7.74
N THR A 209 5.33 22.52 6.65
CA THR A 209 6.24 21.38 6.69
C THR A 209 7.66 21.85 6.95
N VAL A 210 8.41 21.11 7.76
CA VAL A 210 9.83 21.36 7.99
C VAL A 210 10.65 20.82 6.82
N ILE A 211 11.61 21.59 6.30
CA ILE A 211 12.51 21.12 5.24
C ILE A 211 13.64 20.32 5.90
N GLY A 212 14.07 19.20 5.30
CA GLY A 212 15.07 18.31 5.89
C GLY A 212 16.40 18.99 6.29
N SER A 213 16.78 20.09 5.61
CA SER A 213 17.93 20.91 6.00
C SER A 213 17.79 21.56 7.37
N GLU A 214 16.56 21.82 7.82
CA GLU A 214 16.24 22.45 9.11
C GLU A 214 16.18 21.43 10.25
N LEU A 215 15.98 20.14 9.96
CA LEU A 215 16.03 19.04 10.94
C LEU A 215 17.46 18.66 11.34
N SER A 216 18.47 19.22 10.68
CA SER A 216 19.89 18.95 10.90
C SER A 216 20.56 19.94 11.87
N ALA A 217 19.80 20.91 12.39
CA ALA A 217 20.24 21.96 13.31
C ALA A 217 19.73 21.69 14.74
#